data_AF-A0A1H7NNH7-F1
#
_entry.id   AF-A0A1H7NNH7-F1
#
_cell.length_a   1.000
_cell.length_b   1.000
_cell.length_c   1.000
_cell.angle_alpha   90.00
_cell.angle_beta   90.00
_cell.angle_gamma   90.00
#
_symmetry.space_group_name_H-M   'P 1'
#
loop_
_entity.id
_entity.type
_entity.pdbx_description
1 polymer ?
#
loop_
_entity_poly.entity_id
_entity_poly.type
_entity_poly.pdbx_seq_one_letter_code
_entity_poly.pdbx_strand_id
1 'polypeptide(L)'
;MRWRVVLGGLVGLLLPLPLIFLLSALLQPKQPEMHHEGKRVSPVLDTEERTRRETYRRECGTSQECEPPLGCVFDARISAWYCTDSQCATDAECLEDQRCQRIATEGDGPLVRFCVPVGRRKEGERCYELPGTKDAACAAGLVCAGQGGWCARPCGLDVSGTCPEGFSCVGTALEPVCLPTCEEKGCPTGQQCVRHEEGGSACAEVYGTPCQQTPCPETQECDVDQIPEQPGKVWMVCRERCGEGLPACSEGKVCDGWRCKPACTPQEATGCGEGYRCEKRRPGRPYACQPDW
;
A
#
# COMPACT_ATOMS: atom_id res chain seq x y z
N MET A 1 -6.52 -54.52 37.29
CA MET A 1 -7.63 -53.99 36.47
C MET A 1 -7.67 -52.47 36.59
N ARG A 2 -7.10 -51.71 35.64
CA ARG A 2 -7.40 -50.26 35.41
C ARG A 2 -6.56 -49.57 34.32
N TRP A 3 -5.55 -50.22 33.74
CA TRP A 3 -4.71 -49.58 32.72
C TRP A 3 -5.34 -49.58 31.31
N ARG A 4 -6.07 -50.65 30.94
CA ARG A 4 -6.64 -50.80 29.59
C ARG A 4 -7.78 -49.82 29.26
N VAL A 5 -8.46 -49.29 30.28
CA VAL A 5 -9.54 -48.29 30.08
C VAL A 5 -8.98 -46.90 29.87
N VAL A 6 -7.82 -46.57 30.48
CA VAL A 6 -7.17 -45.27 30.32
C VAL A 6 -6.55 -45.11 28.93
N LEU A 7 -5.97 -46.17 28.36
CA LEU A 7 -5.44 -46.11 26.99
C LEU A 7 -6.54 -46.01 25.92
N GLY A 8 -7.70 -46.63 26.13
CA GLY A 8 -8.82 -46.53 25.18
C GLY A 8 -9.40 -45.11 25.08
N GLY A 9 -9.45 -44.38 26.20
CA GLY A 9 -9.91 -42.99 26.23
C GLY A 9 -8.97 -42.01 25.52
N LEU A 10 -7.65 -42.22 25.63
CA LEU A 10 -6.65 -41.36 25.00
C LEU A 10 -6.58 -41.52 23.48
N VAL A 11 -6.76 -42.74 22.97
CA VAL A 11 -6.81 -43.00 21.51
C VAL A 11 -8.09 -42.42 20.89
N GLY A 12 -9.23 -42.49 21.60
CA GLY A 12 -10.49 -41.89 21.15
C GLY A 12 -10.46 -40.36 21.05
N LEU A 13 -9.64 -39.68 21.87
CA LEU A 13 -9.53 -38.21 21.86
C LEU A 13 -8.53 -37.68 20.81
N LEU A 14 -7.55 -38.50 20.40
CA LEU A 14 -6.52 -38.13 19.41
C LEU A 14 -6.95 -38.40 17.95
N LEU A 15 -7.93 -39.27 17.74
CA LEU A 15 -8.46 -39.61 16.41
C LEU A 15 -9.19 -38.47 15.66
N PRO A 16 -9.93 -37.54 16.30
CA PRO A 16 -10.56 -36.43 15.57
C PRO A 16 -9.60 -35.26 15.28
N LEU A 17 -8.46 -35.16 15.99
CA LEU A 17 -7.48 -34.07 15.81
C LEU A 17 -6.94 -33.95 14.37
N PRO A 18 -6.55 -35.01 13.65
CA PRO A 18 -6.14 -34.89 12.25
C PRO A 18 -7.29 -34.49 11.33
N LEU A 19 -8.53 -34.88 11.64
CA LEU A 19 -9.72 -34.46 10.87
C LEU A 19 -10.04 -32.98 11.09
N ILE A 20 -9.89 -32.47 12.32
CA ILE A 20 -10.05 -31.05 12.63
C ILE A 20 -8.95 -30.23 11.94
N PHE A 21 -7.70 -30.73 11.88
CA PHE A 21 -6.61 -30.08 11.15
C PHE A 21 -6.84 -30.05 9.63
N LEU A 22 -7.38 -31.13 9.06
CA LEU A 22 -7.74 -31.19 7.64
C LEU A 22 -8.94 -30.29 7.30
N LEU A 23 -9.94 -30.21 8.18
CA LEU A 23 -11.07 -29.30 8.03
C LEU A 23 -10.66 -27.83 8.22
N SER A 24 -9.72 -27.53 9.12
CA SER A 24 -9.18 -26.17 9.26
C SER A 24 -8.34 -25.75 8.05
N ALA A 25 -7.64 -26.68 7.40
CA ALA A 25 -6.91 -26.40 6.16
C ALA A 25 -7.87 -26.12 4.97
N LEU A 26 -9.07 -26.72 4.97
CA LEU A 26 -10.11 -26.44 3.97
C LEU A 26 -10.91 -25.15 4.25
N LEU A 27 -10.93 -24.68 5.50
CA LEU A 27 -11.59 -23.46 5.95
C LEU A 27 -10.64 -22.26 6.07
N GLN A 28 -9.34 -22.45 5.85
CA GLN A 28 -8.45 -21.32 5.64
C GLN A 28 -8.97 -20.59 4.39
N PRO A 29 -9.34 -19.29 4.48
CA PRO A 29 -9.55 -18.50 3.29
C PRO A 29 -8.26 -18.66 2.49
N LYS A 30 -8.38 -19.16 1.26
CA LYS A 30 -7.29 -19.11 0.29
C LYS A 30 -6.75 -17.69 0.38
N GLN A 31 -5.57 -17.53 0.99
CA GLN A 31 -4.79 -16.35 0.71
C GLN A 31 -4.71 -16.31 -0.82
N PRO A 32 -4.99 -15.16 -1.45
CA PRO A 32 -4.85 -15.08 -2.88
C PRO A 32 -3.42 -15.54 -3.19
N GLU A 33 -3.30 -16.73 -3.78
CA GLU A 33 -2.11 -17.09 -4.51
C GLU A 33 -1.99 -15.98 -5.54
N MET A 34 -1.08 -15.04 -5.30
CA MET A 34 -0.73 -14.03 -6.26
C MET A 34 -0.10 -14.76 -7.44
N HIS A 35 -0.94 -15.21 -8.37
CA HIS A 35 -0.53 -15.70 -9.67
C HIS A 35 0.21 -14.56 -10.36
N HIS A 36 1.54 -14.58 -10.32
CA HIS A 36 2.41 -13.67 -11.06
C HIS A 36 2.94 -14.35 -12.33
N GLU A 37 2.05 -15.03 -13.05
CA GLU A 37 2.30 -15.32 -14.46
C GLU A 37 1.78 -14.15 -15.31
N GLY A 38 2.67 -13.17 -15.52
CA GLY A 38 2.71 -12.35 -16.72
C GLY A 38 1.55 -11.39 -16.96
N LYS A 39 1.25 -10.47 -16.02
CA LYS A 39 0.45 -9.27 -16.35
C LYS A 39 1.04 -8.62 -17.61
N ARG A 40 0.21 -8.50 -18.66
CA ARG A 40 0.64 -7.88 -19.92
C ARG A 40 0.98 -6.43 -19.67
N VAL A 41 2.00 -5.93 -20.35
CA VAL A 41 2.31 -4.49 -20.34
C VAL A 41 1.59 -3.84 -21.52
N SER A 42 0.84 -2.77 -21.24
CA SER A 42 0.21 -1.93 -22.26
C SER A 42 1.27 -1.39 -23.22
N PRO A 43 1.06 -1.41 -24.55
CA PRO A 43 2.00 -0.82 -25.49
C PRO A 43 2.03 0.71 -25.38
N VAL A 44 2.98 1.34 -26.08
CA VAL A 44 2.90 2.77 -26.38
C VAL A 44 2.01 2.93 -27.60
N LEU A 45 0.83 3.52 -27.42
CA LEU A 45 -0.12 3.77 -28.50
C LEU A 45 0.24 5.06 -29.23
N ASP A 46 -0.05 5.09 -30.52
CA ASP A 46 0.04 6.34 -31.29
C ASP A 46 -1.17 7.27 -31.04
N THR A 47 -1.14 8.45 -31.65
CA THR A 47 -2.20 9.44 -31.50
C THR A 47 -3.54 8.95 -32.05
N GLU A 48 -3.54 8.26 -33.19
CA GLU A 48 -4.76 7.78 -33.83
C GLU A 48 -5.43 6.71 -32.98
N GLU A 49 -4.64 5.77 -32.48
CA GLU A 49 -5.05 4.74 -31.55
C GLU A 49 -5.66 5.33 -30.26
N ARG A 50 -5.03 6.35 -29.68
CA ARG A 50 -5.56 7.03 -28.48
C ARG A 50 -6.88 7.75 -28.76
N THR A 51 -7.01 8.45 -29.89
CA THR A 51 -8.24 9.15 -30.25
C THR A 51 -9.43 8.21 -30.49
N ARG A 52 -9.17 6.97 -30.91
CA ARG A 52 -10.22 5.95 -31.11
C ARG A 52 -10.77 5.36 -29.79
N ARG A 53 -10.14 5.63 -28.65
CA ARG A 53 -10.53 5.11 -27.34
C ARG A 53 -11.25 6.17 -26.54
N GLU A 54 -12.55 5.98 -26.30
CA GLU A 54 -13.41 6.93 -25.59
C GLU A 54 -13.00 7.13 -24.13
N THR A 55 -12.43 6.09 -23.52
CA THR A 55 -11.97 6.04 -22.12
C THR A 55 -10.58 6.63 -21.93
N TYR A 56 -9.81 6.89 -22.99
CA TYR A 56 -8.45 7.43 -22.85
C TYR A 56 -8.45 8.77 -22.09
N ARG A 57 -7.66 8.84 -21.00
CA ARG A 57 -7.60 9.96 -20.04
C ARG A 57 -8.91 10.31 -19.34
N ARG A 58 -9.90 9.40 -19.34
CA ARG A 58 -11.08 9.52 -18.47
C ARG A 58 -10.74 9.03 -17.07
N GLU A 59 -11.42 9.60 -16.08
CA GLU A 59 -11.34 9.13 -14.71
C GLU A 59 -11.85 7.68 -14.62
N CYS A 60 -11.23 6.90 -13.76
CA CYS A 60 -11.57 5.49 -13.53
C CYS A 60 -11.43 5.16 -12.04
N GLY A 61 -12.20 4.20 -11.56
CA GLY A 61 -11.99 3.55 -10.27
C GLY A 61 -11.06 2.34 -10.38
N THR A 62 -11.25 1.53 -11.42
CA THR A 62 -10.47 0.31 -11.67
C THR A 62 -10.14 0.11 -13.15
N SER A 63 -9.21 -0.78 -13.48
CA SER A 63 -8.86 -1.06 -14.88
C SER A 63 -9.98 -1.71 -15.70
N GLN A 64 -11.04 -2.23 -15.07
CA GLN A 64 -12.20 -2.78 -15.79
C GLN A 64 -13.03 -1.70 -16.48
N GLU A 65 -12.89 -0.44 -16.06
CA GLU A 65 -13.56 0.72 -16.65
C GLU A 65 -12.80 1.27 -17.87
N CYS A 66 -11.61 0.75 -18.16
CA CYS A 66 -10.75 1.20 -19.24
C CYS A 66 -10.84 0.27 -20.47
N GLU A 67 -10.91 0.85 -21.67
CA GLU A 67 -10.87 0.06 -22.90
C GLU A 67 -9.49 -0.58 -23.10
N PRO A 68 -9.39 -1.87 -23.49
CA PRO A 68 -8.09 -2.47 -23.79
C PRO A 68 -7.30 -1.71 -24.89
N PRO A 69 -5.96 -1.62 -24.78
CA PRO A 69 -5.09 -2.16 -23.74
C PRO A 69 -4.81 -1.15 -22.60
N LEU A 70 -5.69 -0.18 -22.36
CA LEU A 70 -5.50 0.81 -21.32
C LEU A 70 -5.63 0.16 -19.93
N GLY A 71 -4.97 0.76 -18.94
CA GLY A 71 -5.17 0.43 -17.53
C GLY A 71 -5.41 1.69 -16.69
N CYS A 72 -6.01 1.51 -15.52
CA CYS A 72 -6.33 2.60 -14.59
C CYS A 72 -5.15 2.87 -13.67
N VAL A 73 -4.54 4.06 -13.76
CA VAL A 73 -3.36 4.42 -12.96
C VAL A 73 -3.65 5.65 -12.09
N PHE A 74 -3.12 5.67 -10.88
CA PHE A 74 -3.10 6.86 -10.04
C PHE A 74 -1.87 7.70 -10.32
N ASP A 75 -2.07 8.96 -10.69
CA ASP A 75 -0.99 9.92 -10.88
C ASP A 75 -0.99 10.94 -9.75
N ALA A 76 -0.03 10.80 -8.83
CA ALA A 76 0.11 11.68 -7.67
C ALA A 76 0.29 13.16 -8.06
N ARG A 77 0.85 13.44 -9.25
CA ARG A 77 1.13 14.81 -9.73
C ARG A 77 -0.14 15.61 -9.96
N ILE A 78 -1.19 14.94 -10.42
CA ILE A 78 -2.52 15.53 -10.64
C ILE A 78 -3.57 15.01 -9.66
N SER A 79 -3.17 14.07 -8.78
CA SER A 79 -4.00 13.47 -7.74
C SER A 79 -5.32 12.88 -8.26
N ALA A 80 -5.25 12.18 -9.39
CA ALA A 80 -6.39 11.58 -10.09
C ALA A 80 -6.04 10.18 -10.62
N TRP A 81 -7.07 9.35 -10.71
CA TRP A 81 -7.05 8.06 -11.39
C TRP A 81 -7.53 8.24 -12.82
N TYR A 82 -6.84 7.68 -13.82
CA TYR A 82 -7.31 7.74 -15.20
C TYR A 82 -6.82 6.57 -16.06
N CYS A 83 -7.57 6.29 -17.13
CA CYS A 83 -7.23 5.26 -18.10
C CYS A 83 -6.11 5.73 -19.05
N THR A 84 -5.04 4.95 -19.17
CA THR A 84 -3.90 5.28 -20.04
C THR A 84 -3.17 4.04 -20.57
N ASP A 85 -2.41 4.24 -21.64
CA ASP A 85 -1.39 3.33 -22.16
C ASP A 85 0.01 3.69 -21.62
N SER A 86 1.04 2.97 -22.08
CA SER A 86 2.44 3.28 -21.74
C SER A 86 2.94 4.53 -22.45
N GLN A 87 3.80 5.29 -21.79
CA GLN A 87 4.47 6.48 -22.35
C GLN A 87 5.82 6.16 -23.00
N CYS A 88 6.41 5.03 -22.64
CA CYS A 88 7.71 4.58 -23.11
C CYS A 88 7.74 3.05 -23.21
N ALA A 89 8.57 2.52 -24.11
CA ALA A 89 8.92 1.10 -24.12
C ALA A 89 10.28 0.85 -23.45
N THR A 90 11.22 1.79 -23.58
CA THR A 90 12.60 1.68 -23.06
C THR A 90 13.11 2.99 -22.46
N ASP A 91 14.19 2.93 -21.69
CA ASP A 91 14.83 4.12 -21.09
C ASP A 91 15.31 5.14 -22.14
N ALA A 92 15.60 4.70 -23.37
CA ALA A 92 16.06 5.56 -24.46
C ALA A 92 14.99 6.55 -24.95
N GLU A 93 13.72 6.31 -24.62
CA GLU A 93 12.59 7.19 -24.95
C GLU A 93 12.32 8.23 -23.84
N CYS A 94 13.03 8.13 -22.71
CA CYS A 94 12.92 9.05 -21.58
C CYS A 94 14.05 10.09 -21.59
N LEU A 95 13.89 11.16 -20.80
CA LEU A 95 14.94 12.17 -20.62
C LEU A 95 16.14 11.62 -19.84
N GLU A 96 17.30 12.29 -19.91
CA GLU A 96 18.61 11.85 -19.38
C GLU A 96 18.63 11.53 -17.87
N ASP A 97 17.62 11.99 -17.11
CA ASP A 97 17.44 11.76 -15.69
C ASP A 97 16.14 11.00 -15.35
N GLN A 98 15.59 10.30 -16.33
CA GLN A 98 14.39 9.50 -16.21
C GLN A 98 14.67 8.07 -16.69
N ARG A 99 13.79 7.15 -16.28
CA ARG A 99 13.80 5.78 -16.76
C ARG A 99 12.39 5.29 -17.02
N CYS A 100 12.27 4.32 -17.90
CA CYS A 100 11.01 3.71 -18.26
C CYS A 100 10.63 2.63 -17.25
N GLN A 101 9.77 2.99 -16.30
CA GLN A 101 9.41 2.12 -15.18
C GLN A 101 8.00 1.54 -15.36
N ARG A 102 7.84 0.25 -15.01
CA ARG A 102 6.53 -0.41 -14.93
C ARG A 102 5.77 0.10 -13.69
N ILE A 103 4.50 0.35 -13.86
CA ILE A 103 3.57 0.83 -12.83
C ILE A 103 2.37 -0.12 -12.80
N ALA A 104 1.97 -0.50 -11.58
CA ALA A 104 0.79 -1.33 -11.38
C ALA A 104 -0.46 -0.49 -11.64
N THR A 105 -1.46 -1.10 -12.26
CA THR A 105 -2.77 -0.48 -12.46
C THR A 105 -3.76 -1.06 -11.48
N GLU A 106 -4.79 -0.28 -11.14
CA GLU A 106 -5.80 -0.70 -10.18
C GLU A 106 -6.58 -1.91 -10.69
N GLY A 107 -6.70 -2.94 -9.84
CA GLY A 107 -7.33 -4.22 -10.16
C GLY A 107 -6.48 -5.13 -11.08
N ASP A 108 -7.17 -5.92 -11.92
CA ASP A 108 -6.55 -6.96 -12.77
C ASP A 108 -6.14 -6.43 -14.16
N GLY A 109 -5.87 -5.13 -14.27
CA GLY A 109 -5.47 -4.48 -15.52
C GLY A 109 -4.05 -4.82 -16.00
N PRO A 110 -3.69 -4.38 -17.23
CA PRO A 110 -2.33 -4.48 -17.72
C PRO A 110 -1.41 -3.52 -16.97
N LEU A 111 -0.14 -3.86 -16.81
CA LEU A 111 0.86 -2.89 -16.34
C LEU A 111 1.03 -1.77 -17.38
N VAL A 112 1.35 -0.56 -16.94
CA VAL A 112 1.74 0.54 -17.83
C VAL A 112 3.18 0.95 -17.57
N ARG A 113 3.84 1.57 -18.55
CA ARG A 113 5.19 2.12 -18.38
C ARG A 113 5.17 3.64 -18.45
N PHE A 114 5.88 4.28 -17.54
CA PHE A 114 6.02 5.74 -17.48
C PHE A 114 7.49 6.12 -17.38
N CYS A 115 7.84 7.27 -17.98
CA CYS A 115 9.12 7.89 -17.71
C CYS A 115 9.09 8.54 -16.31
N VAL A 116 9.79 7.92 -15.37
CA VAL A 116 9.85 8.32 -13.97
C VAL A 116 11.22 8.93 -13.67
N PRO A 117 11.32 10.07 -12.97
CA PRO A 117 12.61 10.65 -12.62
C PRO A 117 13.43 9.71 -11.73
N VAL A 118 14.73 9.65 -11.97
CA VAL A 118 15.69 9.03 -11.06
C VAL A 118 15.91 9.98 -9.89
N GLY A 119 15.51 9.54 -8.71
CA GLY A 119 15.45 10.37 -7.52
C GLY A 119 16.61 10.19 -6.55
N ARG A 120 16.34 10.51 -5.29
CA ARG A 120 17.33 10.51 -4.20
C ARG A 120 16.94 9.59 -3.04
N ARG A 121 15.73 9.03 -3.06
CA ARG A 121 15.25 8.15 -2.00
C ARG A 121 16.03 6.86 -1.97
N LYS A 122 16.43 6.47 -0.77
CA LYS A 122 17.25 5.29 -0.49
C LYS A 122 16.38 4.05 -0.35
N GLU A 123 17.02 2.89 -0.40
CA GLU A 123 16.36 1.62 -0.18
C GLU A 123 15.69 1.60 1.21
N GLY A 124 14.43 1.16 1.27
CA GLY A 124 13.60 1.18 2.47
C GLY A 124 12.93 2.53 2.77
N GLU A 125 13.13 3.57 1.95
CA GLU A 125 12.36 4.82 2.08
C GLU A 125 11.08 4.77 1.25
N ARG A 126 10.06 5.53 1.69
CA ARG A 126 8.79 5.67 0.98
C ARG A 126 8.95 6.48 -0.31
N CYS A 127 8.12 6.18 -1.30
CA CYS A 127 8.10 6.85 -2.60
C CYS A 127 6.68 6.95 -3.17
N TYR A 128 6.51 7.77 -4.20
CA TYR A 128 5.33 7.69 -5.07
C TYR A 128 5.69 6.92 -6.34
N GLU A 129 4.78 6.08 -6.83
CA GLU A 129 4.98 5.30 -8.06
C GLU A 129 5.15 6.20 -9.30
N LEU A 130 4.35 7.26 -9.37
CA LEU A 130 4.45 8.35 -10.33
C LEU A 130 4.83 9.66 -9.62
N PRO A 131 6.12 9.84 -9.25
CA PRO A 131 6.56 11.00 -8.51
C PRO A 131 6.66 12.24 -9.41
N GLY A 132 6.24 13.39 -8.89
CA GLY A 132 6.38 14.68 -9.58
C GLY A 132 7.76 15.31 -9.48
N THR A 133 8.59 14.84 -8.55
CA THR A 133 9.91 15.41 -8.24
C THR A 133 10.93 14.31 -7.95
N LYS A 134 12.22 14.65 -8.06
CA LYS A 134 13.33 13.75 -7.69
C LYS A 134 13.35 13.40 -6.20
N ASP A 135 12.86 14.29 -5.34
CA ASP A 135 12.86 14.09 -3.89
C ASP A 135 11.78 13.10 -3.45
N ALA A 136 10.79 12.79 -4.28
CA ALA A 136 9.79 11.74 -4.04
C ALA A 136 10.08 10.43 -4.81
N ALA A 137 11.15 10.40 -5.61
CA ALA A 137 11.50 9.28 -6.46
C ALA A 137 12.68 8.47 -5.91
N CYS A 138 12.72 7.19 -6.27
CA CYS A 138 13.78 6.28 -5.87
C CYS A 138 15.09 6.55 -6.59
N ALA A 139 16.20 6.35 -5.87
CA ALA A 139 17.53 6.44 -6.44
C ALA A 139 17.76 5.38 -7.54
N ALA A 140 18.83 5.57 -8.30
CA ALA A 140 19.23 4.67 -9.38
C ALA A 140 19.32 3.22 -8.88
N GLY A 141 18.75 2.28 -9.64
CA GLY A 141 18.75 0.85 -9.34
C GLY A 141 17.65 0.36 -8.39
N LEU A 142 16.86 1.26 -7.79
CA LEU A 142 15.71 0.91 -6.92
C LEU A 142 14.40 1.18 -7.63
N VAL A 143 13.38 0.35 -7.48
CA VAL A 143 12.02 0.59 -7.99
C VAL A 143 11.10 1.05 -6.87
N CYS A 144 10.07 1.83 -7.20
CA CYS A 144 8.99 2.13 -6.25
C CYS A 144 7.97 0.99 -6.36
N ALA A 145 7.88 0.15 -5.34
CA ALA A 145 7.06 -1.06 -5.34
C ALA A 145 6.50 -1.35 -3.94
N GLY A 146 5.58 -2.31 -3.85
CA GLY A 146 4.88 -2.64 -2.61
C GLY A 146 3.69 -1.71 -2.36
N GLN A 147 2.69 -2.20 -1.63
CA GLN A 147 1.50 -1.42 -1.32
C GLN A 147 1.85 -0.15 -0.52
N GLY A 148 1.52 1.00 -1.11
CA GLY A 148 1.87 2.33 -0.61
C GLY A 148 3.24 2.88 -1.06
N GLY A 149 4.07 2.13 -1.77
CA GLY A 149 5.28 2.62 -2.40
C GLY A 149 6.52 2.66 -1.50
N TRP A 150 7.46 1.75 -1.75
CA TRP A 150 8.78 1.67 -1.14
C TRP A 150 9.86 1.64 -2.21
N CYS A 151 10.94 2.37 -1.99
CA CYS A 151 12.14 2.23 -2.78
C CYS A 151 12.82 0.92 -2.41
N ALA A 152 12.73 -0.04 -3.31
CA ALA A 152 13.16 -1.40 -3.07
C ALA A 152 13.96 -1.91 -4.27
N ARG A 153 14.96 -2.75 -4.01
CA ARG A 153 15.61 -3.48 -5.09
C ARG A 153 14.82 -4.74 -5.44
N PRO A 154 14.81 -5.18 -6.71
CA PRO A 154 14.26 -6.48 -7.07
C PRO A 154 15.00 -7.64 -6.40
N CYS A 155 14.28 -8.72 -6.11
CA CYS A 155 14.83 -9.95 -5.53
C CYS A 155 14.20 -11.19 -6.18
N GLY A 156 14.73 -12.38 -5.86
CA GLY A 156 14.16 -13.66 -6.27
C GLY A 156 13.59 -14.38 -5.06
N LEU A 157 12.30 -14.75 -5.10
CA LEU A 157 11.64 -15.46 -4.00
C LEU A 157 12.33 -16.80 -3.67
N ASP A 158 12.85 -17.49 -4.69
CA ASP A 158 13.53 -18.78 -4.55
C ASP A 158 15.04 -18.65 -4.26
N VAL A 159 15.56 -17.43 -4.15
CA VAL A 159 17.00 -17.16 -3.97
C VAL A 159 17.25 -16.53 -2.61
N SER A 160 17.69 -17.36 -1.66
CA SER A 160 18.11 -16.92 -0.33
C SER A 160 19.28 -15.93 -0.40
N GLY A 161 19.27 -14.90 0.45
CA GLY A 161 20.38 -13.94 0.58
C GLY A 161 20.44 -12.87 -0.51
N THR A 162 19.36 -12.68 -1.27
CA THR A 162 19.25 -11.58 -2.25
C THR A 162 19.00 -10.22 -1.59
N CYS A 163 18.32 -10.20 -0.45
CA CYS A 163 18.02 -8.98 0.29
C CYS A 163 19.07 -8.71 1.38
N PRO A 164 19.40 -7.42 1.61
CA PRO A 164 20.30 -7.03 2.68
C PRO A 164 19.69 -7.29 4.07
N GLU A 165 20.53 -7.21 5.10
CA GLU A 165 20.10 -7.43 6.48
C GLU A 165 19.00 -6.42 6.89
N GLY A 166 17.90 -6.91 7.48
CA GLY A 166 16.74 -6.07 7.82
C GLY A 166 15.76 -5.85 6.66
N PHE A 167 15.87 -6.66 5.61
CA PHE A 167 14.93 -6.69 4.50
C PHE A 167 14.53 -8.14 4.19
N SER A 168 13.30 -8.30 3.73
CA SER A 168 12.77 -9.59 3.27
C SER A 168 12.31 -9.48 1.82
N CYS A 169 12.54 -10.53 1.05
CA CYS A 169 12.05 -10.61 -0.32
C CYS A 169 10.55 -10.91 -0.29
N VAL A 170 9.74 -9.99 -0.81
CA VAL A 170 8.28 -10.12 -0.83
C VAL A 170 7.78 -9.98 -2.25
N GLY A 171 6.84 -10.84 -2.65
CA GLY A 171 6.14 -10.70 -3.93
C GLY A 171 5.24 -9.47 -3.89
N THR A 172 5.32 -8.61 -4.90
CA THR A 172 4.43 -7.45 -5.08
C THR A 172 3.82 -7.50 -6.46
N ALA A 173 2.71 -6.78 -6.68
CA ALA A 173 1.97 -6.74 -7.95
C ALA A 173 2.81 -6.49 -9.23
N LEU A 174 4.01 -5.89 -9.08
CA LEU A 174 4.97 -5.67 -10.16
C LEU A 174 5.96 -6.82 -10.30
N GLU A 175 6.76 -7.03 -9.26
CA GLU A 175 7.81 -8.04 -9.16
C GLU A 175 8.21 -8.24 -7.70
N PRO A 176 8.87 -9.35 -7.35
CA PRO A 176 9.40 -9.51 -6.00
C PRO A 176 10.49 -8.47 -5.70
N VAL A 177 10.40 -7.82 -4.55
CA VAL A 177 11.33 -6.78 -4.10
C VAL A 177 11.71 -6.93 -2.64
N CYS A 178 12.86 -6.37 -2.25
CA CYS A 178 13.31 -6.32 -0.86
C CYS A 178 12.59 -5.21 -0.10
N LEU A 179 11.62 -5.57 0.74
CA LEU A 179 10.94 -4.63 1.63
C LEU A 179 11.60 -4.65 3.02
N PRO A 180 11.63 -3.50 3.73
CA PRO A 180 12.20 -3.44 5.07
C PRO A 180 11.44 -4.34 6.03
N THR A 181 12.12 -4.85 7.06
CA THR A 181 11.50 -5.61 8.16
C THR A 181 12.08 -5.22 9.52
N CYS A 182 11.21 -5.10 10.53
CA CYS A 182 11.58 -4.72 11.90
C CYS A 182 11.10 -5.68 13.00
N GLU A 183 10.30 -6.70 12.68
CA GLU A 183 9.66 -7.57 13.67
C GLU A 183 10.67 -8.34 14.52
N GLU A 184 11.74 -8.83 13.91
CA GLU A 184 12.73 -9.67 14.59
C GLU A 184 13.78 -8.83 15.32
N LYS A 185 14.20 -7.72 14.71
CA LYS A 185 15.27 -6.86 15.26
C LYS A 185 14.77 -5.87 16.31
N GLY A 186 13.47 -5.58 16.30
CA GLY A 186 12.91 -4.47 17.04
C GLY A 186 13.34 -3.12 16.49
N CYS A 187 12.86 -2.05 17.13
CA CYS A 187 13.12 -0.68 16.71
C CYS A 187 13.97 0.09 17.73
N PRO A 188 14.71 1.11 17.27
CA PRO A 188 15.42 2.04 18.15
C PRO A 188 14.48 2.67 19.20
N THR A 189 15.05 3.14 20.31
CA THR A 189 14.29 3.82 21.36
C THR A 189 13.48 5.00 20.80
N GLY A 190 12.18 5.05 21.14
CA GLY A 190 11.24 6.07 20.65
C GLY A 190 10.54 5.70 19.34
N GLN A 191 10.90 4.59 18.71
CA GLN A 191 10.25 4.09 17.50
C GLN A 191 9.51 2.77 17.76
N GLN A 192 8.53 2.50 16.90
CA GLN A 192 7.74 1.28 16.91
C GLN A 192 7.84 0.60 15.55
N CYS A 193 7.75 -0.73 15.55
CA CYS A 193 7.70 -1.49 14.32
C CYS A 193 6.29 -1.36 13.72
N VAL A 194 6.17 -0.62 12.63
CA VAL A 194 4.92 -0.40 11.90
C VAL A 194 4.87 -1.37 10.75
N ARG A 195 3.82 -2.19 10.70
CA ARG A 195 3.55 -3.08 9.57
C ARG A 195 2.83 -2.29 8.49
N HIS A 196 3.17 -2.58 7.24
CA HIS A 196 2.52 -2.03 6.07
C HIS A 196 1.87 -3.16 5.28
N GLU A 197 0.93 -2.78 4.43
CA GLU A 197 0.31 -3.73 3.51
C GLU A 197 1.37 -4.33 2.57
N GLU A 198 1.13 -5.54 2.07
CA GLU A 198 2.11 -6.35 1.32
C GLU A 198 3.40 -6.71 2.08
N GLY A 199 3.37 -6.73 3.42
CA GLY A 199 4.37 -7.45 4.23
C GLY A 199 5.67 -6.69 4.52
N GLY A 200 5.80 -5.45 4.08
CA GLY A 200 6.87 -4.56 4.55
C GLY A 200 6.60 -4.08 5.98
N SER A 201 7.65 -3.86 6.76
CA SER A 201 7.56 -3.20 8.06
C SER A 201 8.77 -2.32 8.32
N ALA A 202 8.54 -1.18 8.96
CA ALA A 202 9.60 -0.21 9.21
C ALA A 202 9.49 0.39 10.60
N CYS A 203 10.65 0.76 11.15
CA CYS A 203 10.70 1.51 12.39
C CYS A 203 10.31 2.97 12.14
N ALA A 204 9.32 3.44 12.89
CA ALA A 204 8.87 4.81 12.81
C ALA A 204 8.46 5.36 14.18
N GLU A 205 8.57 6.67 14.33
CA GLU A 205 7.89 7.41 15.39
C GLU A 205 6.39 7.45 15.08
N VAL A 206 5.56 7.00 16.02
CA VAL A 206 4.12 6.86 15.83
C VAL A 206 3.40 8.00 16.53
N TYR A 207 2.64 8.77 15.75
CA TYR A 207 1.74 9.82 16.23
C TYR A 207 0.30 9.33 16.25
N GLY A 208 -0.41 9.57 17.35
CA GLY A 208 -1.78 9.10 17.56
C GLY A 208 -1.87 7.80 18.36
N THR A 209 -2.90 7.00 18.09
CA THR A 209 -3.17 5.74 18.81
C THR A 209 -2.54 4.58 18.03
N PRO A 210 -1.59 3.82 18.60
CA PRO A 210 -0.88 2.74 17.91
C PRO A 210 -1.80 1.51 17.70
N CYS A 211 -2.71 1.61 16.74
CA CYS A 211 -3.79 0.66 16.52
C CYS A 211 -3.36 -0.71 15.97
N GLN A 212 -2.08 -0.86 15.59
CA GLN A 212 -1.51 -2.17 15.26
C GLN A 212 -1.10 -2.97 16.51
N GLN A 213 -0.89 -2.31 17.64
CA GLN A 213 -0.60 -2.95 18.93
C GLN A 213 -1.87 -3.10 19.76
N THR A 214 -2.74 -2.11 19.70
CA THR A 214 -4.04 -2.12 20.38
C THR A 214 -5.15 -2.20 19.33
N PRO A 215 -5.86 -3.34 19.21
CA PRO A 215 -6.89 -3.51 18.19
C PRO A 215 -7.94 -2.40 18.21
N CYS A 216 -8.36 -1.97 17.03
CA CYS A 216 -9.46 -1.03 16.89
C CYS A 216 -10.80 -1.66 17.32
N PRO A 217 -11.77 -0.83 17.74
CA PRO A 217 -13.16 -1.26 17.89
C PRO A 217 -13.68 -1.90 16.60
N GLU A 218 -14.66 -2.81 16.69
CA GLU A 218 -15.16 -3.60 15.54
C GLU A 218 -15.64 -2.75 14.34
N THR A 219 -16.04 -1.51 14.56
CA THR A 219 -16.53 -0.58 13.52
C THR A 219 -15.44 0.31 12.93
N GLN A 220 -14.19 0.14 13.35
CA GLN A 220 -13.06 0.98 12.98
C GLN A 220 -11.92 0.15 12.42
N GLU A 221 -11.19 0.74 11.49
CA GLU A 221 -9.99 0.15 10.92
C GLU A 221 -8.76 0.93 11.39
N CYS A 222 -7.64 0.24 11.48
CA CYS A 222 -6.37 0.89 11.78
C CYS A 222 -5.89 1.64 10.54
N ASP A 223 -5.99 2.97 10.58
CA ASP A 223 -5.53 3.85 9.51
C ASP A 223 -4.07 4.21 9.77
N VAL A 224 -3.21 3.91 8.80
CA VAL A 224 -1.77 4.13 8.88
C VAL A 224 -1.37 5.08 7.75
N ASP A 225 -1.25 6.36 8.10
CA ASP A 225 -0.87 7.43 7.19
C ASP A 225 0.66 7.60 7.24
N GLN A 226 1.34 7.38 6.12
CA GLN A 226 2.76 7.65 5.95
C GLN A 226 3.04 8.23 4.57
N ILE A 227 3.78 9.34 4.54
CA ILE A 227 4.12 10.05 3.31
C ILE A 227 5.63 9.98 3.07
N PRO A 228 6.07 9.97 1.80
CA PRO A 228 7.48 10.11 1.47
C PRO A 228 8.13 11.31 2.14
N GLU A 229 7.51 12.48 2.16
CA GLU A 229 8.10 13.75 2.62
C GLU A 229 8.55 13.74 4.10
N GLN A 230 7.97 12.87 4.94
CA GLN A 230 8.27 12.74 6.37
C GLN A 230 8.79 11.34 6.69
N PRO A 231 10.03 11.00 6.30
CA PRO A 231 10.59 9.68 6.53
C PRO A 231 10.70 9.38 8.03
N GLY A 232 10.43 8.13 8.42
CA GLY A 232 10.51 7.68 9.82
C GLY A 232 9.40 8.18 10.74
N LYS A 233 8.39 8.90 10.21
CA LYS A 233 7.18 9.28 10.94
C LYS A 233 5.97 8.56 10.37
N VAL A 234 5.07 8.13 11.25
CA VAL A 234 3.81 7.47 10.89
C VAL A 234 2.70 8.04 11.76
N TRP A 235 1.55 8.28 11.15
CA TRP A 235 0.34 8.65 11.86
C TRP A 235 -0.60 7.46 11.88
N MET A 236 -0.91 7.01 13.09
CA MET A 236 -1.67 5.79 13.31
C MET A 236 -2.88 6.11 14.19
N VAL A 237 -4.08 5.73 13.73
CA VAL A 237 -5.31 5.96 14.49
C VAL A 237 -6.42 5.05 13.99
N CYS A 238 -7.31 4.64 14.90
CA CYS A 238 -8.53 3.93 14.53
C CYS A 238 -9.55 4.90 13.90
N ARG A 239 -10.00 4.61 12.68
CA ARG A 239 -10.98 5.44 11.97
C ARG A 239 -12.14 4.61 11.42
N GLU A 240 -13.32 5.22 11.46
CA GLU A 240 -14.48 4.75 10.71
C GLU A 240 -14.26 5.04 9.22
N ARG A 241 -14.76 4.17 8.36
CA ARG A 241 -14.86 4.45 6.92
C ARG A 241 -16.13 5.25 6.64
N CYS A 242 -16.08 6.07 5.61
CA CYS A 242 -17.23 6.86 5.15
C CYS A 242 -17.22 7.01 3.64
N GLY A 243 -18.35 7.43 3.08
CA GLY A 243 -18.53 7.67 1.65
C GLY A 243 -19.75 6.97 1.09
N GLU A 244 -19.81 6.83 -0.22
CA GLU A 244 -20.91 6.15 -0.91
C GLU A 244 -21.07 4.71 -0.43
N GLY A 245 -22.31 4.34 -0.09
CA GLY A 245 -22.65 3.01 0.43
C GLY A 245 -22.21 2.74 1.88
N LEU A 246 -21.61 3.71 2.58
CA LEU A 246 -21.14 3.57 3.96
C LEU A 246 -21.90 4.50 4.93
N PRO A 247 -21.96 4.17 6.24
CA PRO A 247 -22.57 5.04 7.24
C PRO A 247 -21.92 6.43 7.29
N ALA A 248 -22.71 7.42 7.74
CA ALA A 248 -22.17 8.73 8.07
C ALA A 248 -21.22 8.63 9.28
N CYS A 249 -20.26 9.55 9.34
CA CYS A 249 -19.31 9.61 10.45
C CYS A 249 -20.01 9.88 11.78
N SER A 250 -19.47 9.32 12.87
CA SER A 250 -19.92 9.62 14.22
C SER A 250 -19.88 11.12 14.54
N GLU A 251 -20.60 11.52 15.58
CA GLU A 251 -20.63 12.91 16.05
C GLU A 251 -19.23 13.49 16.25
N GLY A 252 -19.05 14.76 15.85
CA GLY A 252 -17.77 15.48 15.93
C GLY A 252 -16.74 15.12 14.84
N LYS A 253 -17.09 14.25 13.88
CA LYS A 253 -16.21 13.86 12.77
C LYS A 253 -16.76 14.29 11.42
N VAL A 254 -15.87 14.46 10.45
CA VAL A 254 -16.18 14.75 9.05
C VAL A 254 -15.58 13.68 8.15
N CYS A 255 -16.27 13.39 7.04
CA CYS A 255 -15.76 12.48 6.03
C CYS A 255 -14.73 13.19 5.14
N ASP A 256 -13.46 12.82 5.24
CA ASP A 256 -12.39 13.32 4.40
C ASP A 256 -11.47 12.18 3.93
N GLY A 257 -11.39 12.00 2.60
CA GLY A 257 -10.63 10.91 2.01
C GLY A 257 -11.13 9.52 2.39
N TRP A 258 -12.46 9.31 2.45
CA TRP A 258 -13.12 8.04 2.80
C TRP A 258 -12.88 7.55 4.23
N ARG A 259 -12.32 8.42 5.08
CA ARG A 259 -12.09 8.21 6.50
C ARG A 259 -12.80 9.29 7.30
N CYS A 260 -13.37 8.89 8.44
CA CYS A 260 -13.91 9.83 9.40
C CYS A 260 -12.79 10.42 10.23
N LYS A 261 -12.55 11.73 10.08
CA LYS A 261 -11.53 12.48 10.80
C LYS A 261 -12.18 13.45 11.79
N PRO A 262 -11.56 13.73 12.95
CA PRO A 262 -12.06 14.76 13.85
C PRO A 262 -12.26 16.09 13.12
N ALA A 263 -13.43 16.69 13.28
CA ALA A 263 -13.69 18.05 12.82
C ALA A 263 -12.87 19.02 13.67
N CYS A 264 -12.43 20.12 13.07
CA CYS A 264 -11.65 21.12 13.79
C CYS A 264 -11.93 22.52 13.25
N THR A 265 -11.55 23.54 14.03
CA THR A 265 -11.57 24.93 13.60
C THR A 265 -10.12 25.46 13.51
N PRO A 266 -9.75 26.24 12.48
CA PRO A 266 -8.37 26.72 12.32
C PRO A 266 -7.88 27.62 13.46
N GLN A 267 -8.81 28.22 14.21
CA GLN A 267 -8.49 29.13 15.31
C GLN A 267 -8.06 28.37 16.58
N GLU A 268 -8.37 27.08 16.68
CA GLU A 268 -8.00 26.20 17.79
C GLU A 268 -6.83 25.29 17.37
N ALA A 269 -5.64 25.86 17.28
CA ALA A 269 -4.43 25.19 16.79
C ALA A 269 -4.08 23.89 17.55
N THR A 270 -4.50 23.76 18.82
CA THR A 270 -4.23 22.57 19.67
C THR A 270 -5.33 21.52 19.65
N GLY A 271 -6.45 21.75 18.94
CA GLY A 271 -7.62 20.86 18.97
C GLY A 271 -7.39 19.47 18.37
N CYS A 272 -6.34 19.28 17.58
CA CYS A 272 -6.07 18.03 16.86
C CYS A 272 -5.10 17.07 17.56
N GLY A 273 -4.41 17.52 18.62
CA GLY A 273 -3.37 16.76 19.28
C GLY A 273 -2.01 16.81 18.57
N GLU A 274 -1.01 16.19 19.21
CA GLU A 274 0.38 16.21 18.74
C GLU A 274 0.55 15.52 17.37
N GLY A 275 1.32 16.16 16.48
CA GLY A 275 1.55 15.67 15.13
C GLY A 275 0.37 15.89 14.18
N TYR A 276 -0.71 16.55 14.59
CA TYR A 276 -1.85 16.85 13.73
C TYR A 276 -2.12 18.36 13.69
N ARG A 277 -2.55 18.87 12.53
CA ARG A 277 -2.97 20.26 12.34
C ARG A 277 -4.37 20.34 11.75
N CYS A 278 -5.05 21.43 12.04
CA CYS A 278 -6.37 21.69 11.48
C CYS A 278 -6.27 22.32 10.09
N GLU A 279 -6.61 21.57 9.05
CA GLU A 279 -6.56 22.08 7.67
C GLU A 279 -7.61 21.45 6.76
N LYS A 280 -7.74 22.00 5.56
CA LYS A 280 -8.52 21.41 4.47
C LYS A 280 -7.58 20.61 3.58
N ARG A 281 -7.92 19.35 3.31
CA ARG A 281 -7.17 18.53 2.35
C ARG A 281 -7.18 19.12 0.94
N ARG A 282 -8.31 19.72 0.54
CA ARG A 282 -8.49 20.39 -0.76
C ARG A 282 -9.48 21.55 -0.65
N PRO A 283 -9.45 22.52 -1.58
CA PRO A 283 -10.50 23.55 -1.67
C PRO A 283 -11.90 22.93 -1.69
N GLY A 284 -12.83 23.51 -0.90
CA GLY A 284 -14.22 23.04 -0.81
C GLY A 284 -14.49 21.88 0.16
N ARG A 285 -13.46 21.24 0.74
CA ARG A 285 -13.62 20.22 1.79
C ARG A 285 -13.79 20.86 3.20
N PRO A 286 -14.44 20.17 4.14
CA PRO A 286 -14.49 20.62 5.54
C PRO A 286 -13.10 20.64 6.17
N TYR A 287 -12.92 21.43 7.22
CA TYR A 287 -11.74 21.37 8.06
C TYR A 287 -11.74 20.08 8.88
N ALA A 288 -10.60 19.40 8.90
CA ALA A 288 -10.41 18.21 9.69
C ALA A 288 -8.98 18.15 10.21
N CYS A 289 -8.76 17.37 11.27
CA CYS A 289 -7.43 17.10 11.76
C CYS A 289 -6.67 16.23 10.75
N GLN A 290 -5.67 16.84 10.11
CA GLN A 290 -4.74 16.17 9.19
C GLN A 290 -3.41 15.96 9.89
N PRO A 291 -2.61 14.98 9.46
CA PRO A 291 -1.25 14.89 9.95
C PRO A 291 -0.44 16.14 9.59
N ASP A 292 0.50 16.52 10.45
CA ASP A 292 1.35 17.71 10.29
C ASP A 292 2.61 17.36 9.48
N TRP A 293 2.46 17.42 8.16
CA TRP A 293 3.47 17.05 7.15
C TRP A 293 4.44 18.20 6.89
#